data_AF-A0A7M3WTP0-F1
#
_entry.id   AF-A0A7M3WTP0-F1
#
_cell.length_a   1.000
_cell.length_b   1.000
_cell.length_c   1.000
_cell.angle_alpha   90.00
_cell.angle_beta   90.00
_cell.angle_gamma   90.00
#
_symmetry.space_group_name_H-M   'P 1'
#
loop_
_entity.id
_entity.type
_entity.pdbx_description
1 polymer ?
#
loop_
_entity_poly.entity_id
_entity_poly.type
_entity_poly.pdbx_seq_one_letter_code
_entity_poly.pdbx_strand_id
1 'polypeptide(L)'
;MNLFGTDGIRGEVDLRPCGTRQAIEALEDERRLTPSLAWLAGQAIARTLDREGAEVVIGWDNRPGNPALVQAVLDAFRTAGWAVVPLGECATPLVHHMVLERQAT
;
A
#
# COMPACT_ATOMS: atom_id res chain seq x y z
N MET A 1 -1.66 20.31 -5.18
CA MET A 1 -0.40 19.61 -4.81
C MET A 1 -0.45 18.23 -5.45
N ASN A 2 0.66 17.69 -5.97
CA ASN A 2 0.69 16.30 -6.43
C ASN A 2 0.90 15.36 -5.22
N LEU A 3 -0.12 14.59 -4.86
CA LEU A 3 -0.09 13.64 -3.73
C LEU A 3 0.54 12.29 -4.11
N PHE A 4 0.52 11.95 -5.39
CA PHE A 4 1.13 10.75 -5.95
C PHE A 4 2.26 11.15 -6.90
N GLY A 5 3.48 11.19 -6.36
CA GLY A 5 4.66 11.59 -7.11
C GLY A 5 5.15 10.51 -8.07
N THR A 6 6.32 10.74 -8.68
CA THR A 6 7.01 9.74 -9.52
C THR A 6 7.45 8.50 -8.74
N ASP A 7 7.51 8.62 -7.41
CA ASP A 7 7.96 7.56 -6.50
C ASP A 7 6.95 7.33 -5.37
N GLY A 8 5.67 7.28 -5.76
CA GLY A 8 4.54 6.94 -4.91
C GLY A 8 4.03 8.07 -4.00
N ILE A 9 3.27 7.66 -2.98
CA ILE A 9 2.75 8.53 -1.92
C ILE A 9 3.80 8.59 -0.80
N ARG A 10 4.13 9.80 -0.34
CA ARG A 10 5.16 10.01 0.68
C ARG A 10 4.68 10.91 1.80
N GLY A 11 4.97 10.52 3.04
CA GLY A 11 4.64 11.28 4.24
C GLY A 11 5.28 10.69 5.49
N GLU A 12 5.11 11.36 6.62
CA GLU A 12 5.52 10.87 7.93
C GLU A 12 4.52 9.82 8.44
N VAL A 13 5.00 8.69 8.94
CA VAL A 13 4.13 7.64 9.44
C VAL A 13 3.37 8.11 10.68
N ASP A 14 2.07 7.87 10.68
CA ASP A 14 1.16 8.24 11.75
C ASP A 14 0.23 7.07 12.06
N LEU A 15 0.44 6.45 13.22
CA LEU A 15 -0.28 5.26 13.63
C LEU A 15 -1.57 5.58 14.40
N ARG A 16 -1.99 6.85 14.45
CA ARG A 16 -3.26 7.24 15.05
C ARG A 16 -4.43 6.55 14.33
N PRO A 17 -5.36 5.92 15.06
CA PRO A 17 -6.60 5.42 14.47
C PRO A 17 -7.41 6.58 13.86
N CYS A 18 -7.86 6.42 12.62
CA CYS A 18 -8.68 7.42 11.94
C CYS A 18 -9.56 6.79 10.86
N GLY A 19 -10.64 7.48 10.49
CA GLY A 19 -11.46 7.09 9.34
C GLY A 19 -10.79 7.42 8.00
N THR A 20 -11.30 6.87 6.90
CA THR A 20 -10.74 7.09 5.54
C THR A 20 -10.72 8.56 5.13
N ARG A 21 -11.76 9.33 5.49
CA ARG A 21 -11.79 10.77 5.19
C ARG A 21 -10.70 11.55 5.93
N GLN A 22 -10.56 11.31 7.23
CA GLN A 22 -9.50 11.90 8.06
C GLN A 22 -8.12 11.49 7.57
N ALA A 23 -7.96 10.28 7.06
CA ALA A 23 -6.71 9.80 6.50
C ALA A 23 -6.28 10.56 5.24
N ILE A 24 -7.25 10.94 4.39
CA ILE A 24 -6.99 11.80 3.21
C ILE A 24 -6.60 13.20 3.67
N GLU A 25 -7.37 13.80 4.58
CA GLU A 25 -7.09 15.12 5.13
C GLU A 25 -5.69 15.19 5.78
N ALA A 26 -5.32 14.16 6.55
CA ALA A 26 -4.00 14.05 7.16
C ALA A 26 -2.86 13.95 6.12
N LEU A 27 -3.08 13.31 4.97
CA LEU A 27 -2.11 13.30 3.87
C LEU A 27 -2.00 14.69 3.21
N GLU A 28 -3.14 15.29 2.90
CA GLU A 28 -3.23 16.54 2.15
C GLU A 28 -2.64 17.72 2.93
N ASP A 29 -3.01 17.84 4.20
CA ASP A 29 -2.69 18.99 5.03
C ASP A 29 -1.38 18.82 5.81
N GLU A 30 -1.14 17.61 6.33
CA GLU A 30 -0.02 17.34 7.25
C GLU A 30 1.07 16.43 6.66
N ARG A 31 0.87 15.92 5.44
CA ARG A 31 1.73 14.90 4.82
C ARG A 31 1.92 13.68 5.73
N ARG A 32 0.86 13.20 6.36
CA ARG A 32 0.86 12.03 7.25
C ARG A 32 0.40 10.77 6.50
N LEU A 33 1.09 9.66 6.69
CA LEU A 33 0.72 8.34 6.18
C LEU A 33 0.12 7.51 7.30
N THR A 34 -1.19 7.26 7.23
CA THR A 34 -1.90 6.44 8.21
C THR A 34 -2.17 5.03 7.65
N PRO A 35 -2.37 4.02 8.52
CA PRO A 35 -2.83 2.69 8.08
C PRO A 35 -4.14 2.77 7.29
N SER A 36 -5.07 3.65 7.67
CA SER A 36 -6.34 3.86 6.94
C SER A 36 -6.13 4.38 5.52
N LEU A 37 -5.15 5.25 5.31
CA LEU A 37 -4.77 5.71 3.97
C LEU A 37 -4.14 4.58 3.15
N ALA A 38 -3.24 3.79 3.75
CA ALA A 38 -2.58 2.66 3.10
C ALA A 38 -3.60 1.60 2.65
N TRP A 39 -4.58 1.29 3.50
CA TRP A 39 -5.69 0.41 3.15
C TRP A 39 -6.54 1.00 2.01
N LEU A 40 -6.87 2.28 2.10
CA LEU A 40 -7.65 2.97 1.06
C LEU A 40 -6.93 2.98 -0.30
N ALA A 41 -5.61 3.19 -0.31
CA ALA A 41 -4.80 3.13 -1.53
C ALA A 41 -4.82 1.74 -2.16
N GLY A 42 -4.67 0.67 -1.37
CA GLY A 42 -4.79 -0.70 -1.86
C GLY A 42 -6.17 -0.99 -2.48
N GLN A 43 -7.24 -0.56 -1.80
CA GLN A 43 -8.61 -0.70 -2.31
C GLN A 43 -8.84 0.10 -3.59
N ALA A 44 -8.29 1.31 -3.67
CA ALA A 44 -8.38 2.14 -4.87
C ALA A 44 -7.65 1.48 -6.05
N ILE A 45 -6.46 0.92 -5.84
CA ILE A 45 -5.72 0.17 -6.87
C ILE A 45 -6.54 -1.03 -7.35
N ALA A 46 -7.01 -1.87 -6.42
CA ALA A 46 -7.77 -3.08 -6.77
C ALA A 46 -9.04 -2.76 -7.57
N ARG A 47 -9.79 -1.73 -7.14
CA ARG A 47 -10.99 -1.24 -7.85
C ARG A 47 -10.69 -0.62 -9.21
N THR A 48 -9.56 0.07 -9.35
CA THR A 48 -9.18 0.72 -10.62
C THR A 48 -8.77 -0.32 -11.66
N LEU A 49 -8.09 -1.38 -11.21
CA LEU A 49 -7.67 -2.46 -12.10
C LEU A 49 -8.82 -3.42 -12.43
N ASP A 50 -9.79 -3.58 -11.52
CA ASP A 50 -11.01 -4.37 -11.71
C ASP A 50 -10.73 -5.79 -12.25
N ARG A 51 -9.71 -6.43 -11.66
CA ARG A 51 -9.27 -7.77 -12.02
C ARG A 51 -9.72 -8.77 -10.96
N GLU A 52 -10.65 -9.64 -11.32
CA GLU A 52 -11.08 -10.73 -10.46
C GLU A 52 -9.92 -11.72 -10.24
N GLY A 53 -9.68 -12.09 -8.98
CA GLY A 53 -8.70 -13.11 -8.60
C GLY A 53 -7.24 -12.77 -8.93
N ALA A 54 -6.88 -11.50 -9.08
CA ALA A 54 -5.49 -11.10 -9.34
C ALA A 54 -4.55 -11.47 -8.17
N GLU A 55 -3.26 -11.61 -8.47
CA GLU A 55 -2.19 -11.77 -7.47
C GLU A 55 -1.41 -10.46 -7.36
N VAL A 56 -1.08 -10.03 -6.13
CA VAL A 56 -0.21 -8.88 -5.85
C VAL A 56 0.98 -9.31 -5.00
N VAL A 57 2.15 -8.75 -5.34
CA VAL A 57 3.40 -8.98 -4.61
C VAL A 57 3.73 -7.75 -3.78
N ILE A 58 4.01 -7.93 -2.49
CA ILE A 58 4.23 -6.82 -1.54
C ILE A 58 5.57 -7.00 -0.81
N GLY A 59 6.47 -6.05 -1.00
CA GLY A 59 7.73 -5.92 -0.25
C GLY A 59 7.85 -4.55 0.41
N TRP A 60 8.67 -4.45 1.46
CA TRP A 60 8.87 -3.21 2.21
C TRP A 60 10.31 -3.07 2.71
N ASP A 61 10.70 -1.87 3.16
CA ASP A 61 11.96 -1.65 3.86
C ASP A 61 11.79 -1.58 5.38
N ASN A 62 12.89 -1.56 6.13
CA ASN A 62 12.89 -1.58 7.59
C ASN A 62 12.76 -0.18 8.21
N ARG A 63 11.60 0.47 8.03
CA ARG A 63 11.33 1.76 8.68
C ARG A 63 10.39 1.61 9.87
N PRO A 64 10.55 2.46 10.90
CA PRO A 64 9.60 2.54 11.99
C PRO A 64 8.17 2.75 11.48
N GLY A 65 7.24 1.95 11.97
CA GLY A 65 5.81 2.02 11.61
C GLY A 65 5.42 1.36 10.28
N ASN A 66 6.38 0.94 9.43
CA ASN A 66 6.08 0.19 8.21
C ASN A 66 5.26 -1.08 8.45
N PRO A 67 5.50 -1.90 9.50
CA PRO A 67 4.72 -3.11 9.71
C PRO A 67 3.19 -2.86 9.77
N ALA A 68 2.76 -1.73 10.34
CA ALA A 68 1.35 -1.36 10.40
C ALA A 68 0.81 -0.91 9.04
N LEU A 69 1.59 -0.13 8.28
CA LEU A 69 1.21 0.27 6.92
C LEU A 69 1.13 -0.93 5.98
N VAL A 70 2.12 -1.82 6.04
CA VAL A 70 2.16 -3.06 5.25
C VAL A 70 0.95 -3.92 5.56
N GLN A 71 0.66 -4.15 6.84
CA GLN A 71 -0.51 -4.93 7.23
C GLN A 71 -1.81 -4.35 6.64
N ALA A 72 -1.98 -3.02 6.67
CA ALA A 72 -3.13 -2.36 6.07
C ALA A 72 -3.21 -2.54 4.54
N VAL A 73 -2.08 -2.54 3.83
CA VAL A 73 -2.04 -2.84 2.38
C VAL A 73 -2.37 -4.31 2.10
N LEU A 74 -1.81 -5.25 2.87
CA LEU A 74 -2.11 -6.68 2.73
C LEU A 74 -3.63 -6.92 2.90
N ASP A 75 -4.23 -6.31 3.93
CA ASP A 75 -5.65 -6.48 4.24
C ASP A 75 -6.56 -5.82 3.21
N ALA A 76 -6.14 -4.71 2.59
CA ALA A 76 -6.86 -4.12 1.47
C ALA A 76 -6.99 -5.11 0.31
N PHE A 77 -5.87 -5.64 -0.19
CA PHE A 77 -5.92 -6.55 -1.33
C PHE A 77 -6.64 -7.87 -1.03
N ARG A 78 -6.49 -8.41 0.20
CA ARG A 78 -7.30 -9.56 0.65
C ARG A 78 -8.79 -9.25 0.64
N THR A 79 -9.19 -8.06 1.12
CA THR A 79 -10.59 -7.61 1.11
C THR A 79 -11.13 -7.46 -0.31
N ALA A 80 -10.27 -7.09 -1.26
CA ALA A 80 -10.59 -7.05 -2.69
C ALA A 80 -10.64 -8.44 -3.37
N GLY A 81 -10.38 -9.53 -2.62
CA GLY A 81 -10.40 -10.89 -3.15
C GLY A 81 -9.16 -11.28 -3.95
N TRP A 82 -8.05 -10.54 -3.81
CA TRP A 82 -6.79 -10.82 -4.50
C TRP A 82 -5.92 -11.79 -3.70
N ALA A 83 -5.14 -12.61 -4.40
CA ALA A 83 -4.05 -13.37 -3.79
C ALA A 83 -2.92 -12.42 -3.40
N VAL A 84 -2.37 -12.57 -2.20
CA VAL A 84 -1.33 -11.67 -1.67
C VAL A 84 -0.07 -12.46 -1.37
N VAL A 85 1.04 -12.05 -1.98
CA VAL A 85 2.37 -12.64 -1.81
C VAL A 85 3.28 -11.66 -1.05
N PRO A 86 3.41 -11.79 0.29
CA PRO A 86 4.35 -10.97 1.05
C PRO A 86 5.78 -11.47 0.85
N LEU A 87 6.67 -10.61 0.37
CA LEU A 87 8.10 -10.91 0.20
C LEU A 87 8.92 -10.69 1.47
N GLY A 88 8.38 -9.94 2.43
CA GLY A 88 9.14 -9.51 3.59
C GLY A 88 9.89 -8.20 3.35
N GLU A 89 10.85 -7.94 4.25
CA GLU A 89 11.81 -6.86 4.08
C GLU A 89 12.70 -7.14 2.88
N CYS A 90 12.64 -6.29 1.86
CA CYS A 90 13.44 -6.45 0.66
C CYS A 90 13.66 -5.12 -0.07
N ALA A 91 14.68 -5.10 -0.93
CA ALA A 91 14.91 -3.96 -1.81
C ALA A 91 13.86 -3.95 -2.94
N THR A 92 13.46 -2.75 -3.39
CA THR A 92 12.50 -2.54 -4.49
C THR A 92 12.79 -3.37 -5.75
N PRO A 93 14.05 -3.59 -6.18
CA PRO A 93 14.33 -4.45 -7.33
C PRO A 93 13.86 -5.91 -7.17
N LEU A 94 13.82 -6.47 -5.96
CA LEU A 94 13.30 -7.82 -5.72
C LEU A 94 11.79 -7.85 -5.99
N VAL A 95 11.06 -6.83 -5.54
CA VAL A 95 9.62 -6.71 -5.82
C VAL A 95 9.37 -6.75 -7.33
N HIS A 96 10.13 -5.96 -8.09
CA HIS A 96 10.00 -5.95 -9.55
C HIS A 96 10.33 -7.30 -10.20
N HIS A 97 11.41 -7.96 -9.74
CA HIS A 97 11.76 -9.30 -10.22
C HIS A 97 10.62 -10.30 -10.00
N MET A 98 10.03 -10.30 -8.80
CA MET A 98 8.96 -11.23 -8.43
C MET A 98 7.64 -10.95 -9.19
N VAL A 99 7.35 -9.68 -9.51
CA VAL A 99 6.22 -9.34 -10.38
C VAL A 99 6.37 -9.99 -11.75
N LEU A 100 7.58 -9.93 -12.35
CA LEU A 100 7.86 -10.56 -13.64
C LEU A 100 7.82 -12.09 -13.58
N GLU A 101 8.41 -12.69 -12.53
CA GLU A 101 8.45 -14.15 -12.34
C GLU A 101 7.05 -14.75 -12.18
N ARG A 102 6.17 -14.07 -11.42
CA ARG A 102 4.84 -14.57 -11.06
C ARG A 102 3.73 -14.10 -11.99
N GLN A 103 4.03 -13.20 -12.92
CA GLN A 103 3.02 -12.50 -13.72
C GLN A 103 1.98 -11.80 -12.83
N ALA A 104 2.43 -11.32 -11.67
CA ALA A 104 1.61 -10.64 -10.69
C ALA A 104 1.28 -9.21 -11.14
N THR A 105 0.35 -8.59 -10.42
CA THR A 105 -0.05 -7.19 -10.59
C THR A 105 0.77 -6.28 -9.70
#